data_AF-A0A419KFX2-F1
#
_entry.id   AF-A0A419KFX2-F1
#
_cell.length_a   1.000
_cell.length_b   1.000
_cell.length_c   1.000
_cell.angle_alpha   90.00
_cell.angle_beta   90.00
_cell.angle_gamma   90.00
#
_symmetry.space_group_name_H-M   'P 1'
#
loop_
_entity.id
_entity.type
_entity.pdbx_description
1 polymer ?
#
loop_
_entity_poly.entity_id
_entity_poly.type
_entity_poly.pdbx_seq_one_letter_code
_entity_poly.pdbx_strand_id
1 'polypeptide(L)'
;MMSYAVSLADVPLWELAEAGSMFEYLIRHNATDELLNERISTYSLHARTLSYSSAMLHALTKDEKYQIFRTAMKNLEGFFITVKNRPNGKEVLESNLDVLKWIGEVLKEKRISDLTFKEAEKILELSGELKT
;
A
#
# COMPACT_ATOMS: atom_id res chain seq x y z
N MET A 1 4.62 -2.69 23.13
CA MET A 1 3.99 -1.81 22.11
C MET A 1 4.76 -1.78 20.79
N MET A 2 6.08 -1.57 20.78
CA MET A 2 6.86 -1.57 19.52
C MET A 2 6.75 -2.91 18.77
N SER A 3 6.97 -4.04 19.44
CA SER A 3 6.79 -5.38 18.85
C SER A 3 5.37 -5.61 18.32
N TYR A 4 4.34 -5.02 18.95
CA TYR A 4 2.96 -5.16 18.51
C TYR A 4 2.71 -4.39 17.20
N ALA A 5 3.20 -3.15 17.10
CA ALA A 5 3.05 -2.36 15.87
C ALA A 5 3.77 -3.01 14.67
N VAL A 6 4.94 -3.61 14.90
CA VAL A 6 5.65 -4.36 13.86
C VAL A 6 4.86 -5.62 13.47
N SER A 7 4.44 -6.44 14.43
CA SER A 7 3.67 -7.66 14.14
C SER A 7 2.33 -7.38 13.46
N LEU A 8 1.66 -6.27 13.79
CA LEU A 8 0.43 -5.84 13.12
C LEU A 8 0.66 -5.46 11.65
N ALA A 9 1.87 -5.01 11.32
CA ALA A 9 2.25 -4.62 9.97
C ALA A 9 2.72 -5.78 9.09
N ASP A 10 3.17 -6.90 9.66
CA ASP A 10 3.86 -7.96 8.91
C ASP A 10 2.98 -8.53 7.76
N VAL A 11 1.74 -8.93 8.04
CA VAL A 11 0.82 -9.46 7.00
C VAL A 11 0.37 -8.38 6.01
N PRO A 12 -0.13 -7.20 6.44
CA PRO A 12 -0.50 -6.13 5.53
C PRO A 12 0.63 -5.69 4.59
N LEU A 13 1.87 -5.64 5.08
CA LEU A 13 3.03 -5.24 4.29
C LEU A 13 3.31 -6.28 3.19
N TRP A 14 3.33 -7.55 3.56
CA TRP A 14 3.55 -8.64 2.62
C TRP A 14 2.47 -8.69 1.53
N GLU A 15 1.19 -8.62 1.90
CA GLU A 15 0.11 -8.65 0.91
C GLU A 15 0.09 -7.41 0.02
N LEU A 16 0.36 -6.22 0.60
CA LEU A 16 0.41 -4.98 -0.18
C LEU A 16 1.60 -4.97 -1.16
N ALA A 17 2.71 -5.63 -0.81
CA ALA A 17 3.85 -5.76 -1.71
C ALA A 17 3.48 -6.51 -3.01
N GLU A 18 2.52 -7.43 -2.94
CA GLU A 18 2.06 -8.22 -4.08
C GLU A 18 0.87 -7.58 -4.84
N ALA A 19 0.36 -6.43 -4.38
CA ALA A 19 -0.89 -5.86 -4.88
C ALA A 19 -0.85 -5.55 -6.38
N GLY A 20 0.24 -4.96 -6.89
CA GLY A 20 0.38 -4.62 -8.30
C GLY A 20 0.31 -5.84 -9.22
N SER A 21 1.04 -6.91 -8.86
CA SER A 21 1.06 -8.18 -9.60
C SER A 21 -0.29 -8.90 -9.52
N MET A 22 -0.93 -8.89 -8.34
CA MET A 22 -2.25 -9.49 -8.15
C MET A 22 -3.31 -8.80 -9.02
N PHE A 23 -3.32 -7.46 -9.05
CA PHE A 23 -4.26 -6.73 -9.90
C PHE A 23 -4.02 -6.98 -11.38
N GLU A 24 -2.77 -6.97 -11.81
CA GLU A 24 -2.42 -7.31 -13.19
C GLU A 24 -2.93 -8.71 -13.56
N TYR A 25 -2.74 -9.70 -12.68
CA TYR A 25 -3.25 -11.05 -12.89
C TYR A 25 -4.77 -11.08 -13.04
N LEU A 26 -5.51 -10.45 -12.12
CA LEU A 26 -6.97 -10.42 -12.12
C LEU A 26 -7.54 -9.74 -13.36
N ILE A 27 -6.94 -8.60 -13.75
CA ILE A 27 -7.33 -7.86 -14.95
C ILE A 27 -7.12 -8.72 -16.21
N ARG A 28 -5.92 -9.30 -16.37
CA ARG A 28 -5.57 -10.13 -17.54
C ARG A 28 -6.46 -11.36 -17.69
N HIS A 29 -6.99 -11.88 -16.58
CA HIS A 29 -7.86 -13.06 -16.57
C HIS A 29 -9.34 -12.72 -16.45
N ASN A 30 -9.74 -11.47 -16.72
CA ASN A 30 -11.13 -11.01 -16.71
C ASN A 30 -11.88 -11.37 -15.42
N ALA A 31 -11.23 -11.14 -14.27
CA ALA A 31 -11.88 -11.27 -12.98
C ALA A 31 -13.18 -10.44 -12.93
N THR A 32 -14.16 -10.93 -12.17
CA THR A 32 -15.41 -10.20 -11.95
C THR A 32 -15.15 -8.89 -11.22
N ASP A 33 -15.98 -7.87 -11.48
CA ASP A 33 -15.90 -6.60 -10.76
C ASP A 33 -16.03 -6.79 -9.24
N GLU A 34 -16.82 -7.77 -8.80
CA GLU A 34 -16.93 -8.15 -7.40
C GLU A 34 -15.59 -8.58 -6.80
N LEU A 35 -14.88 -9.51 -7.46
CA LEU A 35 -13.58 -10.00 -7.00
C LEU A 35 -12.52 -8.88 -7.03
N LEU A 36 -12.55 -8.03 -8.06
CA LEU A 36 -11.65 -6.88 -8.15
C LEU A 36 -11.90 -5.89 -7.00
N ASN A 37 -13.17 -5.59 -6.71
CA ASN A 37 -13.57 -4.69 -5.63
C ASN A 37 -13.26 -5.25 -4.24
N GLU A 38 -13.38 -6.55 -4.05
CA GLU A 38 -12.94 -7.23 -2.82
C GLU A 38 -11.44 -6.98 -2.62
N ARG A 39 -10.62 -7.22 -3.63
CA ARG A 39 -9.16 -7.03 -3.56
C ARG A 39 -8.77 -5.57 -3.33
N ILE A 40 -9.42 -4.62 -4.00
CA ILE A 40 -9.22 -3.19 -3.75
C ILE A 40 -9.55 -2.83 -2.29
N SER A 41 -10.63 -3.39 -1.74
CA SER A 41 -11.03 -3.15 -0.35
C SER A 41 -10.01 -3.72 0.64
N THR A 42 -9.50 -4.92 0.37
CA THR A 42 -8.47 -5.57 1.19
C THR A 42 -7.18 -4.76 1.21
N TYR A 43 -6.68 -4.32 0.05
CA TYR A 43 -5.45 -3.50 0.00
C TYR A 43 -5.63 -2.10 0.59
N SER A 44 -6.83 -1.52 0.48
CA SER A 44 -7.17 -0.28 1.22
C SER A 44 -7.06 -0.49 2.74
N LEU A 45 -7.59 -1.59 3.26
CA LEU A 45 -7.49 -1.93 4.68
C LEU A 45 -6.04 -2.21 5.12
N HIS A 46 -5.23 -2.85 4.27
CA HIS A 46 -3.82 -3.07 4.55
C HIS A 46 -3.04 -1.75 4.63
N ALA A 47 -3.21 -0.87 3.64
CA ALA A 47 -2.62 0.46 3.67
C ALA A 47 -3.02 1.24 4.93
N ARG A 48 -4.31 1.19 5.31
CA ARG A 48 -4.78 1.80 6.56
C ARG A 48 -4.10 1.23 7.80
N THR A 49 -4.00 -0.10 7.90
CA THR A 49 -3.35 -0.79 9.01
C THR A 49 -1.89 -0.39 9.12
N LEU A 50 -1.18 -0.36 8.00
CA LEU A 50 0.21 0.07 7.94
C LEU A 50 0.38 1.53 8.37
N SER A 51 -0.52 2.42 7.97
CA SER A 51 -0.53 3.82 8.41
C SER A 51 -0.66 3.93 9.95
N TYR A 52 -1.49 3.10 10.58
CA TYR A 52 -1.63 3.05 12.03
C TYR A 52 -0.39 2.47 12.71
N SER A 53 0.14 1.36 12.21
CA SER A 53 1.40 0.78 12.73
C SER A 53 2.54 1.79 12.66
N SER A 54 2.69 2.52 11.55
CA SER A 54 3.67 3.59 11.42
C SER A 54 3.45 4.74 12.39
N ALA A 55 2.20 5.17 12.60
CA ALA A 55 1.91 6.22 13.58
C ALA A 55 2.34 5.80 15.00
N MET A 56 2.08 4.54 15.38
CA MET A 56 2.52 3.98 16.65
C MET A 56 4.04 3.93 16.76
N LEU A 57 4.73 3.48 15.70
CA LEU A 57 6.19 3.40 15.68
C LEU A 57 6.84 4.78 15.73
N HIS A 58 6.33 5.76 14.99
CA HIS A 58 6.79 7.15 15.07
C HIS A 58 6.58 7.73 16.47
N ALA A 59 5.40 7.51 17.08
CA ALA A 59 5.13 7.99 18.43
C ALA A 59 6.13 7.47 19.47
N LEU A 60 6.54 6.20 19.34
CA LEU A 60 7.48 5.50 20.24
C LEU A 60 8.95 5.82 19.99
N THR A 61 9.35 6.01 18.73
CA THR A 61 10.76 6.12 18.34
C THR A 61 11.19 7.54 17.99
N LYS A 62 10.24 8.39 17.61
CA LYS A 62 10.47 9.69 16.97
C LYS A 62 11.27 9.61 15.66
N ASP A 63 11.36 8.43 15.06
CA ASP A 63 12.00 8.24 13.76
C ASP A 63 11.05 8.72 12.65
N GLU A 64 11.50 9.71 11.88
CA GLU A 64 10.73 10.37 10.82
C GLU A 64 10.41 9.43 9.66
N LYS A 65 11.17 8.35 9.44
CA LYS A 65 10.87 7.38 8.38
C LYS A 65 9.45 6.81 8.51
N TYR A 66 8.99 6.62 9.75
CA TYR A 66 7.66 6.11 10.01
C TYR A 66 6.58 7.16 9.71
N GLN A 67 6.85 8.45 9.93
CA GLN A 67 5.91 9.50 9.57
C GLN A 67 5.79 9.66 8.05
N ILE A 68 6.92 9.54 7.33
CA ILE A 68 6.96 9.54 5.87
C ILE A 68 6.15 8.35 5.32
N PHE A 69 6.47 7.14 5.79
CA PHE A 69 5.76 5.93 5.37
C PHE A 69 4.27 5.98 5.69
N ARG A 70 3.89 6.53 6.85
CA ARG A 70 2.49 6.75 7.24
C ARG A 70 1.74 7.57 6.19
N THR A 71 2.36 8.63 5.67
CA THR A 71 1.78 9.50 4.64
C THR A 71 1.63 8.73 3.33
N ALA A 72 2.65 7.98 2.93
CA ALA A 72 2.58 7.16 1.72
C ALA A 72 1.44 6.12 1.78
N MET A 73 1.25 5.48 2.93
CA MET A 73 0.13 4.56 3.15
C MET A 73 -1.24 5.24 3.10
N LYS A 74 -1.34 6.51 3.52
CA LYS A 74 -2.57 7.29 3.37
C LYS A 74 -2.88 7.62 1.91
N ASN A 75 -1.86 7.89 1.10
CA ASN A 75 -2.03 8.07 -0.34
C ASN A 75 -2.58 6.78 -0.99
N LEU A 76 -2.01 5.62 -0.66
CA LEU A 76 -2.49 4.32 -1.15
C LEU A 76 -3.91 3.99 -0.70
N GLU A 77 -4.22 4.20 0.59
CA GLU A 77 -5.58 4.02 1.11
C GLU A 77 -6.59 4.88 0.33
N GLY A 78 -6.26 6.16 0.13
CA GLY A 78 -7.09 7.11 -0.62
C GLY A 78 -7.24 6.73 -2.09
N PHE A 79 -6.16 6.28 -2.73
CA PHE A 79 -6.17 5.78 -4.10
C PHE A 79 -7.14 4.60 -4.25
N PHE A 80 -7.02 3.56 -3.41
CA PHE A 80 -7.89 2.39 -3.50
C PHE A 80 -9.36 2.72 -3.22
N ILE A 81 -9.63 3.59 -2.24
CA ILE A 81 -11.01 4.08 -1.99
C ILE A 81 -11.55 4.80 -3.23
N THR A 82 -10.75 5.63 -3.87
CA THR A 82 -11.17 6.40 -5.04
C THR A 82 -11.44 5.49 -6.23
N VAL A 83 -10.52 4.58 -6.54
CA VAL A 83 -10.64 3.60 -7.62
C VAL A 83 -11.91 2.76 -7.47
N LYS A 84 -12.16 2.22 -6.27
CA LYS A 84 -13.35 1.40 -5.99
C LYS A 84 -14.67 2.11 -6.29
N ASN A 85 -14.73 3.42 -6.02
CA ASN A 85 -15.96 4.20 -6.13
C ASN A 85 -16.16 4.84 -7.51
N ARG A 86 -15.23 4.66 -8.46
CA ARG A 86 -15.34 5.23 -9.80
C ARG A 86 -15.97 4.26 -10.80
N PRO A 87 -16.82 4.75 -11.73
CA PRO A 87 -17.36 3.94 -12.82
C PRO A 87 -16.28 3.30 -13.70
N ASN A 88 -15.15 3.98 -13.89
CA ASN A 88 -14.00 3.50 -14.66
C ASN A 88 -12.82 3.05 -13.78
N GLY A 89 -13.10 2.57 -12.56
CA GLY A 89 -12.08 2.18 -11.59
C GLY A 89 -11.06 1.16 -12.15
N LYS A 90 -11.52 0.20 -12.95
CA LYS A 90 -10.64 -0.78 -13.60
C LYS A 90 -9.59 -0.14 -14.50
N GLU A 91 -9.98 0.81 -15.35
CA GLU A 91 -9.06 1.54 -16.25
C GLU A 91 -8.05 2.39 -15.46
N VAL A 92 -8.52 3.04 -14.40
CA VAL A 92 -7.64 3.82 -13.50
C VAL A 92 -6.62 2.89 -12.86
N LEU A 93 -7.06 1.74 -12.33
CA LEU A 93 -6.19 0.75 -11.72
C LEU A 93 -5.15 0.21 -12.71
N GLU A 94 -5.59 -0.14 -13.93
CA GLU A 94 -4.73 -0.58 -15.04
C GLU A 94 -3.62 0.42 -15.33
N SER A 95 -3.96 1.72 -15.41
CA SER A 95 -2.99 2.79 -15.71
C SER A 95 -1.94 3.02 -14.62
N ASN A 96 -2.13 2.46 -13.43
CA ASN A 96 -1.25 2.61 -12.27
C ASN A 96 -0.51 1.31 -11.88
N LEU A 97 -0.67 0.21 -12.64
CA LEU A 97 -0.11 -1.10 -12.28
C LEU A 97 1.41 -1.06 -12.09
N ASP A 98 2.14 -0.34 -12.92
CA ASP A 98 3.61 -0.27 -12.83
C ASP A 98 4.06 0.46 -11.56
N VAL A 99 3.38 1.55 -11.19
CA VAL A 99 3.64 2.28 -9.93
C VAL A 99 3.37 1.38 -8.73
N LEU A 100 2.25 0.64 -8.73
CA LEU A 100 1.92 -0.30 -7.66
C LEU A 100 2.95 -1.43 -7.55
N LYS A 101 3.45 -1.95 -8.68
CA LYS A 101 4.51 -2.95 -8.70
C LYS A 101 5.83 -2.39 -8.16
N TRP A 102 6.21 -1.17 -8.54
CA TRP A 102 7.42 -0.53 -8.00
C TRP A 102 7.35 -0.28 -6.50
N ILE A 103 6.19 0.15 -5.98
CA ILE A 103 5.97 0.23 -4.53
C ILE A 103 6.17 -1.16 -3.90
N GLY A 104 5.60 -2.19 -4.53
CA GLY A 104 5.73 -3.57 -4.08
C GLY A 104 7.17 -4.06 -3.98
N GLU A 105 7.99 -3.79 -5.00
CA GLU A 105 9.40 -4.16 -5.01
C GLU A 105 10.20 -3.47 -3.89
N VAL A 106 9.86 -2.23 -3.51
CA VAL A 106 10.50 -1.57 -2.36
C VAL A 106 10.07 -2.19 -1.03
N LEU A 107 8.84 -2.71 -0.94
CA LEU A 107 8.28 -3.34 0.27
C LEU A 107 8.68 -4.81 0.43
N LYS A 108 9.07 -5.47 -0.65
CA LYS A 108 9.27 -6.92 -0.70
C LYS A 108 10.27 -7.43 0.34
N GLU A 109 9.95 -8.57 0.95
CA GLU A 109 10.80 -9.28 1.93
C GLU A 109 11.25 -8.45 3.15
N LYS A 110 10.54 -7.35 3.45
CA LYS A 110 10.87 -6.48 4.59
C LYS A 110 9.82 -6.55 5.68
N ARG A 111 10.25 -6.22 6.89
CA ARG A 111 9.35 -5.77 7.95
C ARG A 111 9.33 -4.26 7.96
N ILE A 112 8.27 -3.69 8.53
CA ILE A 112 8.15 -2.24 8.67
C ILE A 112 9.32 -1.62 9.47
N SER A 113 9.90 -2.37 10.42
CA SER A 113 11.07 -1.95 11.19
C SER A 113 12.33 -1.80 10.34
N ASP A 114 12.42 -2.58 9.27
CA ASP A 114 13.61 -2.76 8.45
C ASP A 114 13.66 -1.75 7.29
N LEU A 115 12.57 -1.00 7.09
CA LEU A 115 12.53 0.11 6.15
C LEU A 115 13.60 1.14 6.51
N THR A 116 14.35 1.54 5.50
CA THR A 116 15.26 2.68 5.59
C THR A 116 14.51 3.98 5.34
N PHE A 117 15.10 5.10 5.73
CA PHE A 117 14.55 6.43 5.45
C PHE A 117 14.35 6.66 3.93
N LYS A 118 15.35 6.30 3.12
CA LYS A 118 15.30 6.44 1.65
C LYS A 118 14.20 5.60 1.02
N GLU A 119 13.95 4.40 1.54
CA GLU A 119 12.87 3.55 1.07
C GLU A 119 11.50 4.14 1.41
N ALA A 120 11.33 4.69 2.62
CA ALA A 120 10.11 5.40 2.99
C ALA A 120 9.86 6.62 2.07
N GLU A 121 10.90 7.40 1.77
CA GLU A 121 10.81 8.52 0.81
C GLU A 121 10.44 8.04 -0.59
N LYS A 122 11.05 6.95 -1.07
CA LYS A 122 10.75 6.40 -2.39
C LYS A 122 9.30 5.94 -2.51
N ILE A 123 8.77 5.29 -1.47
CA ILE A 123 7.36 4.87 -1.43
C ILE A 123 6.45 6.09 -1.38
N LEU A 124 6.83 7.15 -0.65
CA LEU A 124 6.08 8.41 -0.64
C LEU A 124 6.01 9.03 -2.04
N GLU A 125 7.14 9.16 -2.74
CA GLU A 125 7.21 9.65 -4.12
C GLU A 125 6.29 8.85 -5.04
N LEU A 126 6.46 7.53 -5.10
CA LEU A 126 5.67 6.63 -5.94
C LEU A 126 4.17 6.71 -5.61
N SER A 127 3.81 6.72 -4.33
CA SER A 127 2.40 6.84 -3.92
C SER A 127 1.78 8.19 -4.32
N GLY A 128 2.60 9.23 -4.50
CA GLY A 128 2.16 10.54 -4.99
C GLY A 128 1.97 10.60 -6.51
N GLU A 129 2.53 9.64 -7.26
CA GLU A 129 2.36 9.52 -8.72
C GLU A 129 1.04 8.83 -9.10
N LEU A 130 0.36 8.21 -8.13
CA LEU A 130 -0.89 7.49 -8.37
C LEU A 130 -1.97 8.43 -8.90
N LYS A 131 -2.42 8.14 -10.13
CA LYS A 131 -3.46 8.91 -10.81
C LYS A 131 -4.82 8.42 -10.31
N THR A 132 -5.67 9.35 -9.87
CA THR A 132 -7.01 9.02 -9.35
C THR A 132 -8.12 9.27 -10.34
#